data_AF-A0ABC8T057-F1
#
_entry.id   AF-A0ABC8T057-F1
#
_cell.length_a   1.000
_cell.length_b   1.000
_cell.length_c   1.000
_cell.angle_alpha   90.00
_cell.angle_beta   90.00
_cell.angle_gamma   90.00
#
_symmetry.space_group_name_H-M   'P 1'
#
loop_
_entity.id
_entity.type
_entity.pdbx_description
1 polymer ?
#
loop_
_entity_poly.entity_id
_entity_poly.type
_entity_poly.pdbx_seq_one_letter_code
_entity_poly.pdbx_strand_id
1 'polypeptide(L)'
;MERAGFCYREVLPFVAVIISLGSNVGVTTAFKAAASQGISYRVFMVYAHSLAGLVLLPFAFIFERKKRLPPLNFSFINRIFLLGLIGFLGHTLGYMGLVYSTPTLSTIISNLTPAFTFALAIIFSWTP
;
A
#
# COMPACT_ATOMS: atom_id res chain seq x y z
N MET A 1 -6.30 -26.33 22.68
CA MET A 1 -5.88 -24.92 22.45
C MET A 1 -5.55 -24.62 20.98
N GLU A 2 -5.34 -25.64 20.14
CA GLU A 2 -4.94 -25.47 18.72
C GLU A 2 -6.05 -24.95 17.78
N ARG A 3 -7.33 -25.26 18.07
CA ARG A 3 -8.47 -24.76 17.28
C ARG A 3 -8.64 -23.24 17.36
N ALA A 4 -8.27 -22.61 18.49
CA ALA A 4 -8.35 -21.16 18.67
C ALA A 4 -7.29 -20.43 17.83
N GLY A 5 -6.08 -20.98 17.72
CA GLY A 5 -5.02 -20.44 16.86
C GLY A 5 -5.33 -20.55 15.37
N PHE A 6 -6.00 -21.65 14.96
CA PHE A 6 -6.48 -21.81 13.58
C PHE A 6 -7.57 -20.78 13.24
N CYS A 7 -8.59 -20.64 14.10
CA CYS A 7 -9.65 -19.65 13.91
C CYS A 7 -9.10 -18.21 13.89
N TYR A 8 -8.14 -17.88 14.75
CA TYR A 8 -7.47 -16.58 14.72
C TYR A 8 -6.74 -16.32 13.39
N ARG A 9 -6.06 -17.33 12.83
CA ARG A 9 -5.32 -17.20 11.55
C ARG A 9 -6.24 -17.03 10.35
N GLU A 10 -7.41 -17.66 10.38
CA GLU A 10 -8.46 -17.51 9.36
C GLU A 10 -9.21 -16.19 9.50
N VAL A 11 -9.47 -15.71 10.72
CA VAL A 11 -10.20 -14.45 10.98
C VAL A 11 -9.33 -13.21 10.74
N LEU A 12 -8.01 -13.31 10.95
CA LEU A 12 -7.06 -12.21 10.74
C LEU A 12 -7.17 -11.55 9.36
N PRO A 13 -7.14 -12.30 8.22
CA PRO A 13 -7.28 -11.70 6.90
C PRO A 13 -8.65 -11.03 6.69
N PHE A 14 -9.74 -11.58 7.23
CA PHE A 14 -11.05 -10.93 7.14
C PHE A 14 -11.08 -9.60 7.88
N VAL A 15 -10.56 -9.58 9.11
CA VAL A 15 -10.46 -8.35 9.90
C VAL A 15 -9.56 -7.32 9.19
N ALA A 16 -8.43 -7.75 8.63
CA ALA A 16 -7.54 -6.88 7.87
C ALA A 16 -8.22 -6.26 6.64
N VAL A 17 -9.02 -7.04 5.91
CA VAL A 17 -9.81 -6.55 4.76
C VAL A 17 -10.88 -5.56 5.21
N ILE A 18 -11.59 -5.83 6.31
CA ILE A 18 -12.61 -4.91 6.82
C ILE A 18 -11.98 -3.58 7.25
N ILE A 19 -10.85 -3.62 7.95
CA ILE A 19 -10.12 -2.43 8.37
C ILE A 19 -9.62 -1.64 7.17
N SER A 20 -9.07 -2.30 6.15
CA SER A 20 -8.55 -1.63 4.95
C SER A 20 -9.66 -0.99 4.12
N LEU A 21 -10.77 -1.69 3.92
CA LEU A 21 -11.97 -1.15 3.25
C LEU A 21 -12.53 0.05 4.02
N GLY A 22 -12.68 -0.07 5.34
CA GLY A 22 -13.16 1.01 6.19
C GLY A 22 -12.24 2.23 6.14
N SER A 23 -10.92 2.01 6.16
CA SER A 23 -9.93 3.08 6.03
C SER A 23 -10.01 3.77 4.67
N ASN A 24 -10.18 3.02 3.58
CA ASN A 24 -10.35 3.56 2.23
C ASN A 24 -11.61 4.45 2.12
N VAL A 25 -12.72 4.00 2.69
CA VAL A 25 -13.96 4.81 2.76
C VAL A 25 -13.76 6.05 3.65
N GLY A 26 -13.03 5.93 4.75
CA GLY A 26 -12.68 7.05 5.62
C GLY A 26 -11.86 8.13 4.91
N VAL A 27 -10.81 7.73 4.18
CA VAL A 27 -9.95 8.65 3.41
C VAL A 27 -10.74 9.37 2.32
N THR A 28 -11.58 8.66 1.57
CA THR A 28 -12.41 9.28 0.52
C THR A 28 -13.46 10.24 1.10
N THR A 29 -14.03 9.93 2.26
CA THR A 29 -14.98 10.82 2.96
C THR A 29 -14.29 12.07 3.51
N ALA A 30 -13.14 11.89 4.17
CA ALA A 30 -12.32 13.01 4.65
C ALA A 30 -11.85 13.90 3.50
N PHE A 31 -11.46 13.31 2.37
CA PHE A 31 -11.13 14.06 1.16
C PHE A 31 -12.33 14.85 0.63
N LYS A 32 -13.53 14.27 0.56
CA LYS A 32 -14.74 15.02 0.17
C LYS A 32 -15.02 16.21 1.09
N ALA A 33 -14.82 16.05 2.40
CA ALA A 33 -14.97 17.13 3.38
C ALA A 33 -13.88 18.21 3.26
N ALA A 34 -12.65 17.84 2.88
CA ALA A 34 -11.57 18.79 2.61
C ALA A 34 -11.75 19.51 1.27
N ALA A 35 -12.26 18.81 0.25
CA ALA A 35 -12.53 19.35 -1.07
C ALA A 35 -13.67 20.38 -1.06
N SER A 36 -14.68 20.22 -0.20
CA SER A 36 -15.72 21.25 0.00
C SER A 36 -15.17 22.56 0.59
N GLN A 37 -13.99 22.51 1.23
CA GLN A 37 -13.24 23.67 1.70
C GLN A 37 -12.23 24.19 0.66
N GLY A 38 -12.21 23.63 -0.56
CA GLY A 38 -11.32 24.05 -1.64
C GLY A 38 -9.92 23.43 -1.61
N ILE A 39 -9.65 22.43 -0.76
CA ILE A 39 -8.34 21.78 -0.69
C ILE A 39 -8.15 20.85 -1.88
N SER A 40 -7.03 21.02 -2.62
CA SER A 40 -6.65 20.15 -3.73
C SER A 40 -6.23 18.75 -3.28
N TYR A 41 -6.58 17.72 -4.05
CA TYR A 41 -6.28 16.31 -3.79
C TYR A 41 -4.79 16.03 -3.54
N ARG A 42 -3.90 16.65 -4.33
CA ARG A 42 -2.44 16.48 -4.16
C ARG A 42 -1.98 16.97 -2.79
N VAL A 43 -2.50 18.12 -2.36
CA VAL A 43 -2.12 18.74 -1.09
C VAL A 43 -2.60 17.87 0.08
N PHE A 44 -3.85 17.42 0.03
CA PHE A 44 -4.41 16.51 1.03
C PHE A 44 -3.59 15.22 1.18
N MET A 45 -3.23 14.57 0.05
CA MET A 45 -2.42 13.35 0.10
C MET A 45 -1.03 13.57 0.67
N VAL A 46 -0.34 14.67 0.29
CA VAL A 46 1.00 14.97 0.82
C VAL A 46 0.94 15.14 2.33
N TYR A 47 -0.01 15.93 2.85
CA TYR A 47 -0.17 16.10 4.30
C TYR A 47 -0.48 14.78 5.01
N ALA A 48 -1.41 13.98 4.47
CA ALA A 48 -1.78 12.70 5.08
C ALA A 48 -0.59 11.72 5.12
N HIS A 49 0.16 11.56 4.03
CA HIS A 49 1.29 10.64 3.96
C HIS A 49 2.49 11.12 4.78
N SER A 50 2.76 12.43 4.81
CA SER A 50 3.81 13.00 5.65
C SER A 50 3.50 12.84 7.14
N LEU A 51 2.25 13.09 7.55
CA LEU A 51 1.80 12.87 8.93
C LEU A 51 1.84 11.39 9.29
N ALA A 52 1.36 10.51 8.39
CA ALA A 52 1.44 9.07 8.60
C ALA A 52 2.88 8.60 8.79
N GLY A 53 3.82 9.06 7.95
CA GLY A 53 5.24 8.78 8.10
C GLY A 53 5.81 9.28 9.43
N LEU A 54 5.46 10.50 9.83
CA LEU A 54 5.89 11.08 11.12
C LEU A 54 5.33 10.33 12.33
N VAL A 55 4.13 9.76 12.23
CA VAL A 55 3.53 8.95 13.31
C VAL A 55 4.10 7.52 13.29
N LEU A 56 4.38 6.97 12.11
CA LEU A 56 4.92 5.62 11.96
C LEU A 56 6.38 5.55 12.43
N LEU A 57 7.17 6.60 12.21
CA LEU A 57 8.58 6.69 12.60
C LEU A 57 8.82 6.42 14.11
N PRO A 58 8.16 7.12 15.06
CA PRO A 58 8.29 6.83 16.48
C PRO A 58 7.66 5.48 16.85
N PHE A 59 6.59 5.07 16.18
CA PHE A 59 5.96 3.78 16.44
C PHE A 59 6.90 2.61 16.09
N ALA A 60 7.56 2.69 14.93
CA ALA A 60 8.59 1.75 14.51
C ALA A 60 9.76 1.73 15.51
N PHE A 61 10.24 2.91 15.94
CA PHE A 61 11.32 2.98 16.92
C PHE A 61 10.98 2.37 18.29
N ILE A 62 9.73 2.52 18.76
CA ILE A 62 9.27 1.98 20.05
C ILE A 62 8.99 0.47 19.96
N PHE A 63 8.29 0.01 18.91
CA PHE A 63 7.90 -1.40 18.76
C PHE A 63 9.07 -2.30 18.33
N GLU A 64 9.95 -1.83 17.45
CA GLU A 64 11.09 -2.63 16.98
C GLU A 64 12.26 -2.65 17.96
N ARG A 65 12.24 -1.86 19.05
CA ARG A 65 13.30 -1.86 20.06
C ARG A 65 13.56 -3.24 20.70
N LYS A 66 12.59 -4.16 20.64
CA LYS A 66 12.73 -5.54 21.14
C LYS A 66 13.29 -6.54 20.12
N LYS A 67 13.32 -6.20 18.82
CA LYS A 67 13.95 -7.03 17.78
C LYS A 67 15.28 -6.38 17.42
N ARG A 68 16.38 -7.15 17.38
CA ARG A 68 17.62 -6.65 16.78
C ARG A 68 17.33 -6.30 15.32
N LEU A 69 17.18 -5.01 15.02
CA LEU A 69 17.09 -4.56 13.63
C LEU A 69 18.38 -4.99 12.93
N PRO A 70 18.28 -5.66 11.76
CA PRO A 70 19.45 -5.94 10.96
C PRO A 70 20.14 -4.60 10.62
N PRO A 71 21.47 -4.55 10.60
CA PRO A 71 22.19 -3.32 10.27
C PRO A 71 21.69 -2.79 8.93
N LEU A 72 21.37 -1.49 8.88
CA LEU A 72 20.90 -0.80 7.69
C LEU A 72 22.01 -0.83 6.63
N ASN A 73 22.02 -1.88 5.81
CA ASN A 73 22.94 -1.99 4.69
C ASN A 73 22.49 -1.06 3.57
N PHE A 74 23.45 -0.41 2.90
CA PHE A 74 23.19 0.43 1.72
C PHE A 74 22.40 -0.31 0.63
N SER A 75 22.63 -1.62 0.47
CA SER A 75 21.85 -2.47 -0.44
C SER A 75 20.37 -2.55 -0.05
N PHE A 76 20.06 -2.62 1.26
CA PHE A 76 18.69 -2.67 1.75
C PHE A 76 17.96 -1.34 1.53
N ILE A 77 18.64 -0.21 1.82
CA ILE A 77 18.12 1.13 1.57
C ILE A 77 17.86 1.33 0.07
N ASN A 78 18.79 0.93 -0.79
CA ASN A 78 18.62 1.03 -2.24
C ASN A 78 17.42 0.20 -2.73
N ARG A 79 17.22 -1.00 -2.17
CA ARG A 79 16.06 -1.83 -2.53
C ARG A 79 14.73 -1.18 -2.13
N ILE A 80 14.65 -0.59 -0.95
CA ILE A 80 13.47 0.18 -0.50
C ILE A 80 13.25 1.41 -1.39
N PHE A 81 14.32 2.13 -1.70
CA PHE A 81 14.28 3.30 -2.57
C PHE A 81 13.77 2.96 -3.97
N LEU A 82 14.29 1.90 -4.59
CA LEU A 82 13.83 1.41 -5.89
C LEU A 82 12.36 0.98 -5.84
N LEU A 83 11.93 0.28 -4.79
CA LEU A 83 10.52 -0.09 -4.60
C LEU A 83 9.62 1.15 -4.52
N GLY A 84 10.02 2.16 -3.75
CA GLY A 84 9.30 3.42 -3.61
C GLY A 84 9.24 4.20 -4.93
N LEU A 85 10.36 4.24 -5.67
CA LEU A 85 10.43 4.90 -6.97
C LEU A 85 9.50 4.23 -7.99
N ILE A 86 9.51 2.90 -8.07
CA ILE A 86 8.62 2.14 -8.97
C ILE A 86 7.14 2.34 -8.60
N GLY A 87 6.82 2.38 -7.30
CA GLY A 87 5.47 2.66 -6.83
C GLY A 87 5.00 4.07 -7.19
N PHE A 88 5.86 5.07 -6.99
CA PHE A 88 5.55 6.46 -7.33
C PHE A 88 5.36 6.67 -8.84
N LEU A 89 6.23 6.07 -9.65
CA LEU A 89 6.11 6.07 -11.10
C LEU A 89 4.82 5.37 -11.53
N GLY A 90 4.52 4.18 -10.99
CA GLY A 90 3.28 3.45 -11.27
C GLY A 90 2.02 4.26 -10.93
N HIS A 91 2.01 4.97 -9.79
CA HIS A 91 0.90 5.82 -9.40
C HIS A 91 0.75 7.03 -10.35
N THR A 92 1.86 7.67 -10.74
CA THR A 92 1.86 8.84 -11.64
C THR A 92 1.46 8.45 -13.07
N LEU A 93 2.04 7.38 -13.60
CA LEU A 93 1.72 6.81 -14.90
C LEU A 93 0.30 6.26 -14.92
N GLY A 94 -0.19 5.68 -13.83
CA GLY A 94 -1.57 5.23 -13.69
C GLY A 94 -2.57 6.38 -13.74
N TYR A 95 -2.28 7.51 -13.07
CA TYR A 95 -3.12 8.71 -13.13
C TYR A 95 -3.12 9.34 -14.53
N MET A 96 -1.96 9.47 -15.16
CA MET A 96 -1.85 9.91 -16.55
C MET A 96 -2.58 8.94 -17.49
N GLY A 97 -2.38 7.63 -17.29
CA GLY A 97 -3.07 6.57 -18.00
C GLY A 97 -4.59 6.71 -17.88
N LEU A 98 -5.13 6.96 -16.69
CA LEU A 98 -6.56 7.17 -16.51
C LEU A 98 -7.10 8.39 -17.27
N VAL A 99 -6.33 9.47 -17.32
CA VAL A 99 -6.71 10.72 -18.03
C VAL A 99 -6.69 10.52 -19.55
N TYR A 100 -5.80 9.67 -20.07
CA TYR A 100 -5.66 9.42 -21.50
C TYR A 100 -6.36 8.14 -21.99
N SER A 101 -6.94 7.33 -21.11
CA SER A 101 -7.40 5.97 -21.44
C SER A 101 -8.89 5.76 -21.17
N THR A 102 -9.51 4.96 -22.03
CA THR A 102 -10.94 4.62 -21.96
C THR A 102 -11.25 3.82 -20.69
N PRO A 103 -12.44 3.98 -20.06
CA PRO A 103 -12.84 3.19 -18.89
C PRO A 103 -12.67 1.67 -19.04
N THR A 104 -12.75 1.15 -20.26
CA THR A 104 -12.47 -0.26 -20.61
C THR A 104 -11.02 -0.65 -20.32
N LEU A 105 -10.03 0.19 -20.63
CA LEU A 105 -8.61 -0.10 -20.42
C LEU A 105 -8.24 -0.05 -18.93
N SER A 106 -8.82 0.88 -18.16
CA SER A 106 -8.66 0.91 -16.70
C SER A 106 -9.18 -0.37 -16.03
N THR A 107 -10.31 -0.90 -16.53
CA THR A 107 -10.89 -2.17 -16.06
C THR A 107 -9.98 -3.36 -16.39
N ILE A 108 -9.40 -3.39 -17.59
CA ILE A 108 -8.47 -4.45 -18.02
C ILE A 108 -7.21 -4.45 -17.13
N ILE A 109 -6.62 -3.28 -16.86
CA ILE A 109 -5.42 -3.15 -16.01
C ILE A 109 -5.70 -3.64 -14.57
N SER A 110 -6.88 -3.31 -14.04
CA SER A 110 -7.30 -3.74 -12.69
C SER A 110 -7.41 -5.26 -12.59
N ASN A 111 -7.99 -5.92 -13.60
CA ASN A 111 -8.07 -7.39 -13.65
C ASN A 111 -6.72 -8.05 -13.97
N LEU A 112 -5.84 -7.37 -14.69
CA LEU A 112 -4.52 -7.87 -15.04
C LEU A 112 -3.55 -7.84 -13.84
N THR A 113 -3.76 -6.94 -12.88
CA THR A 113 -2.91 -6.79 -11.70
C THR A 113 -2.75 -8.09 -10.89
N PRO A 114 -3.84 -8.78 -10.47
CA PRO A 114 -3.70 -10.08 -9.81
C PRO A 114 -3.14 -11.16 -10.75
N ALA A 115 -3.54 -11.19 -12.03
CA ALA A 115 -3.04 -12.18 -12.99
C ALA A 115 -1.52 -12.07 -13.23
N PHE A 116 -1.00 -10.86 -13.36
CA PHE A 116 0.43 -10.59 -13.50
C PHE A 116 1.20 -10.98 -12.23
N THR A 117 0.62 -10.70 -11.06
CA THR A 117 1.22 -11.10 -9.77
C THR A 117 1.35 -12.62 -9.67
N PHE A 118 0.33 -13.38 -10.08
CA PHE A 118 0.41 -14.85 -10.16
C PHE A 118 1.46 -15.33 -11.16
N ALA A 119 1.52 -14.72 -12.35
CA ALA A 119 2.52 -15.09 -13.36
C ALA A 119 3.95 -14.88 -12.84
N LEU A 120 4.24 -13.73 -12.23
CA LEU A 120 5.53 -13.48 -11.58
C LEU A 120 5.82 -14.47 -10.45
N ALA A 121 4.82 -14.77 -9.61
CA ALA A 121 4.98 -15.74 -8.53
C ALA A 121 5.38 -17.12 -9.06
N ILE A 122 4.77 -17.58 -10.17
CA ILE A 122 5.14 -18.84 -10.83
C ILE A 122 6.56 -18.78 -11.37
N ILE A 123 6.93 -17.70 -12.07
CA ILE A 123 8.26 -17.54 -12.67
C ILE A 123 9.35 -17.54 -11.57
N PHE A 124 9.16 -16.78 -10.49
CA PHE A 124 10.12 -16.71 -9.39
C PHE A 124 10.13 -17.98 -8.53
N SER A 125 8.99 -18.68 -8.40
CA SER A 125 8.95 -19.98 -7.73
C SER A 125 9.72 -21.07 -8.50
N TRP A 126 9.87 -20.91 -9.82
CA TRP A 126 10.63 -21.84 -10.67
C TRP A 126 12.13 -21.55 -10.69
N THR A 127 12.59 -20.48 -10.04
CA THR A 127 14.02 -20.20 -9.91
C THR A 127 14.51 -20.84 -8.60
N PRO A 128 15.42 -21.83 -8.62
CA PRO A 128 15.89 -22.55 -7.44
C PRO A 128 16.68 -21.69 -6.46
#